data_AF-A0AAV5FIK9-F1
#
_entry.id   AF-A0AAV5FIK9-F1
#
_cell.length_a   1.000
_cell.length_b   1.000
_cell.length_c   1.000
_cell.angle_alpha   90.00
_cell.angle_beta   90.00
_cell.angle_gamma   90.00
#
_symmetry.space_group_name_H-M   'P 1'
#
loop_
_entity.id
_entity.type
_entity.pdbx_description
1 polymer ?
#
loop_
_entity_poly.entity_id
_entity_poly.type
_entity_poly.pdbx_seq_one_letter_code
_entity_poly.pdbx_strand_id
1 'polypeptide(L)'
;MTVLIKNHLFSSRVLADVYRFGNRQAFNVGAKTTNMQSMHKWFIKKSGGDEERMLVLFFDRIGWPTSLPTSEKGSFIKSVFREKLKALEQFSAFDSLPLRPGVEKFIDDAISDGVPVAILATYGRNGEKISRSIIEKLGPERISKIKIVGKEEVERSLYGQLVLGKGVASSLDEQLVKEAQKAASAEKQRIAEEVASILKLSVDIKTSERLFLTLSASFALPLENSI
;
A
#
# COMPACT_ATOMS: atom_id res chain seq x y z
N MET A 1 -7.92 -21.08 -5.68
CA MET A 1 -9.06 -20.88 -4.76
C MET A 1 -8.80 -19.58 -4.01
N THR A 2 -9.13 -18.48 -4.67
CA THR A 2 -8.92 -17.12 -4.18
C THR A 2 -10.19 -16.73 -3.47
N VAL A 3 -10.14 -16.46 -2.18
CA VAL A 3 -11.31 -15.99 -1.43
C VAL A 3 -11.53 -14.51 -1.78
N LEU A 4 -12.11 -14.33 -2.97
CA LEU A 4 -12.96 -13.20 -3.35
C LEU A 4 -14.28 -13.42 -2.60
N ILE A 5 -14.37 -12.90 -1.37
CA ILE A 5 -15.67 -12.79 -0.69
C ILE A 5 -16.46 -11.74 -1.48
N LYS A 6 -17.44 -12.23 -2.26
CA LYS A 6 -18.51 -11.43 -2.87
C LYS A 6 -18.91 -10.27 -1.95
N ASN A 7 -18.75 -9.05 -2.47
CA ASN A 7 -19.47 -7.84 -2.06
C ASN A 7 -19.26 -7.22 -0.68
N HIS A 8 -18.10 -7.37 0.00
CA HIS A 8 -17.75 -6.45 1.10
C HIS A 8 -16.34 -5.88 0.94
N LEU A 9 -16.24 -4.74 0.23
CA LEU A 9 -15.11 -3.83 0.40
C LEU A 9 -15.02 -3.44 1.88
N PHE A 10 -13.99 -3.91 2.58
CA PHE A 10 -13.61 -3.34 3.88
C PHE A 10 -12.95 -1.98 3.63
N SER A 11 -13.77 -0.95 3.37
CA SER A 11 -13.36 0.44 3.56
C SER A 11 -13.09 0.65 5.06
N SER A 12 -12.26 1.61 5.44
CA SER A 12 -11.91 1.93 6.85
C SER A 12 -13.10 2.02 7.82
N ARG A 13 -14.33 2.25 7.31
CA ARG A 13 -15.61 2.20 8.03
C ARG A 13 -16.01 0.82 8.57
N VAL A 14 -15.45 -0.25 8.02
CA VAL A 14 -15.74 -1.64 8.41
C VAL A 14 -14.77 -2.11 9.49
N LEU A 15 -13.50 -1.68 9.44
CA LEU A 15 -12.52 -1.98 10.48
C LEU A 15 -12.77 -1.17 11.76
N ALA A 16 -13.13 0.11 11.62
CA ALA A 16 -13.47 0.99 12.72
C ALA A 16 -14.71 1.82 12.39
N ASP A 17 -15.49 2.22 13.40
CA ASP A 17 -16.64 3.12 13.18
C ASP A 17 -16.18 4.59 13.08
N VAL A 18 -15.45 4.88 12.00
CA VAL A 18 -14.91 6.21 11.66
C VAL A 18 -16.03 7.23 11.53
N TYR A 19 -17.24 6.81 11.15
CA TYR A 19 -18.37 7.73 11.00
C TYR A 19 -18.91 8.20 12.36
N ARG A 20 -19.15 7.27 13.28
CA ARG A 20 -19.71 7.56 14.60
C ARG A 20 -18.71 8.25 15.53
N PHE A 21 -17.48 7.73 15.59
CA PHE A 21 -16.49 8.18 16.56
C PHE A 21 -15.52 9.22 15.98
N GLY A 22 -15.26 9.18 14.68
CA GLY A 22 -14.33 10.11 14.01
C GLY A 22 -15.02 11.33 13.40
N ASN A 23 -15.73 11.13 12.27
CA ASN A 23 -16.31 12.20 11.47
C ASN A 23 -17.20 13.13 12.29
N ARG A 24 -18.05 12.57 13.17
CA ARG A 24 -18.94 13.37 14.01
C ARG A 24 -18.18 14.31 14.95
N GLN A 25 -17.08 13.85 15.55
CA GLN A 25 -16.26 14.67 16.44
C GLN A 25 -15.45 15.70 15.66
N ALA A 26 -14.83 15.26 14.57
CA ALA A 26 -13.99 16.08 13.71
C ALA A 26 -14.74 17.26 13.10
N PHE A 27 -16.02 17.06 12.78
CA PHE A 27 -16.88 18.13 12.28
C PHE A 27 -17.13 19.24 13.30
N ASN A 28 -17.23 18.93 14.61
CA ASN A 28 -17.41 19.97 15.62
C ASN A 28 -16.15 20.80 15.79
N VAL A 29 -14.98 20.14 15.71
CA VAL A 29 -13.68 20.81 15.75
C VAL A 29 -13.55 21.74 14.54
N GLY A 30 -13.80 21.23 13.34
CA GLY A 30 -13.68 22.01 12.10
C GLY A 30 -14.67 23.17 12.01
N ALA A 31 -15.93 22.95 12.40
CA ALA A 31 -16.95 23.99 12.37
C ALA A 31 -16.96 24.88 13.63
N LYS A 32 -16.08 24.60 14.62
CA LYS A 32 -16.05 25.26 15.94
C LYS A 32 -17.42 25.35 16.62
N THR A 33 -18.26 24.34 16.42
CA THR A 33 -19.64 24.32 16.92
C THR A 33 -19.94 23.02 17.63
N THR A 34 -20.52 23.11 18.84
CA THR A 34 -20.90 21.95 19.65
C THR A 34 -22.22 21.32 19.18
N ASN A 35 -23.06 22.09 18.47
CA ASN A 35 -24.44 21.71 18.13
C ASN A 35 -24.60 20.90 16.83
N MET A 36 -23.52 20.71 16.05
CA MET A 36 -23.63 19.94 14.80
C MET A 36 -23.89 18.45 15.09
N GLN A 37 -23.46 17.97 16.26
CA GLN A 37 -23.60 16.58 16.68
C GLN A 37 -25.04 16.09 16.77
N SER A 38 -25.96 16.89 17.30
CA SER A 38 -27.35 16.51 17.60
C SER A 38 -28.20 16.45 16.34
N MET A 39 -27.89 17.27 15.33
CA MET A 39 -28.64 17.34 14.07
C MET A 39 -27.96 16.63 12.88
N HIS A 40 -26.78 16.03 13.06
CA HIS A 40 -26.00 15.43 11.97
C HIS A 40 -26.78 14.41 11.13
N LYS A 41 -27.55 13.50 11.76
CA LYS A 41 -28.39 12.52 11.03
C LYS A 41 -29.44 13.19 10.15
N TRP A 42 -30.05 14.27 10.65
CA TRP A 42 -31.06 15.02 9.91
C TRP A 42 -30.44 15.73 8.69
N PHE A 43 -29.29 16.37 8.87
CA PHE A 43 -28.59 17.04 7.78
C PHE A 43 -28.08 16.06 6.72
N ILE A 44 -27.55 14.90 7.11
CA ILE A 44 -27.13 13.84 6.18
C ILE A 44 -28.29 13.38 5.30
N LYS A 45 -29.48 13.18 5.90
CA LYS A 45 -30.68 12.78 5.16
C LYS A 45 -31.13 13.87 4.18
N LYS A 46 -31.04 15.14 4.58
CA LYS A 46 -31.42 16.28 3.74
C LYS A 46 -30.40 16.62 2.66
N SER A 47 -29.11 16.40 2.90
CA SER A 47 -28.05 16.64 1.92
C SER A 47 -27.81 15.47 0.98
N GLY A 48 -28.45 14.32 1.21
CA GLY A 48 -28.21 13.10 0.42
C GLY A 48 -26.83 12.50 0.65
N GLY A 49 -26.20 12.78 1.80
CA GLY A 49 -24.85 12.34 2.10
C GLY A 49 -23.73 13.18 1.47
N ASP A 50 -24.08 14.29 0.80
CA ASP A 50 -23.14 15.34 0.42
C ASP A 50 -22.77 16.16 1.66
N GLU A 51 -21.48 16.18 1.99
CA GLU A 51 -20.98 16.88 3.16
C GLU A 51 -20.87 18.39 2.97
N GLU A 52 -20.61 18.88 1.76
CA GLU A 52 -20.54 20.32 1.49
C GLU A 52 -21.93 20.92 1.60
N ARG A 53 -22.91 20.26 0.96
CA ARG A 53 -24.32 20.64 1.05
C ARG A 53 -24.85 20.54 2.49
N MET A 54 -24.33 19.60 3.27
CA MET A 54 -24.65 19.50 4.71
C MET A 54 -24.22 20.76 5.46
N LEU A 55 -22.99 21.25 5.23
CA LEU A 55 -22.48 22.46 5.88
C LEU A 55 -23.26 23.71 5.46
N VAL A 56 -23.59 23.83 4.17
CA VAL A 56 -24.43 24.93 3.67
C VAL A 56 -25.78 24.94 4.40
N LEU A 57 -26.49 23.81 4.45
CA LEU A 57 -27.77 23.69 5.16
C LEU A 57 -27.66 23.97 6.66
N PHE A 58 -26.52 23.62 7.27
CA PHE A 58 -26.27 23.89 8.68
C PHE A 58 -26.10 25.39 8.93
N PHE A 59 -25.23 26.07 8.19
CA PHE A 59 -24.98 27.50 8.33
C PHE A 59 -26.17 28.36 7.86
N ASP A 60 -26.94 27.92 6.87
CA ASP A 60 -28.19 28.59 6.49
C ASP A 60 -29.24 28.54 7.62
N ARG A 61 -29.22 27.50 8.46
CA ARG A 61 -30.16 27.35 9.57
C ARG A 61 -29.74 28.06 10.85
N ILE A 62 -28.46 28.02 11.20
CA ILE A 62 -27.95 28.61 12.45
C ILE A 62 -27.43 30.04 12.26
N GLY A 63 -27.22 30.47 11.02
CA GLY A 63 -26.55 31.70 10.65
C GLY A 63 -25.10 31.48 10.22
N TRP A 64 -24.69 32.18 9.17
CA TRP A 64 -23.28 32.26 8.76
C TRP A 64 -22.52 33.18 9.71
N PRO A 65 -21.21 32.96 9.93
CA PRO A 65 -20.39 33.89 10.71
C PRO A 65 -20.50 35.30 10.13
N THR A 66 -20.80 36.28 10.98
CA THR A 66 -21.08 37.67 10.55
C THR A 66 -19.88 38.36 9.88
N SER A 67 -18.68 37.84 10.12
CA SER A 67 -17.43 38.30 9.48
C SER A 67 -17.19 37.70 8.10
N LEU A 68 -18.08 36.85 7.58
CA LEU A 68 -17.89 36.11 6.33
C LEU A 68 -18.71 36.71 5.17
N PRO A 69 -18.06 37.30 4.15
CA PRO A 69 -18.74 37.73 2.93
C PRO A 69 -19.36 36.55 2.17
N THR A 70 -20.46 36.79 1.45
CA THR A 70 -21.15 35.75 0.65
C THR A 70 -20.24 35.13 -0.41
N SER A 71 -19.31 35.89 -0.99
CA SER A 71 -18.30 35.43 -1.95
C SER A 71 -17.29 34.45 -1.35
N GLU A 72 -17.11 34.44 -0.02
CA GLU A 72 -16.10 33.62 0.67
C GLU A 72 -16.66 32.34 1.27
N LYS A 73 -17.98 32.11 1.20
CA LYS A 73 -18.65 30.92 1.75
C LYS A 73 -18.02 29.62 1.28
N GLY A 74 -17.63 29.52 0.00
CA GLY A 74 -16.95 28.34 -0.54
C GLY A 74 -15.55 28.11 0.06
N SER A 75 -14.78 29.18 0.27
CA SER A 75 -13.45 29.10 0.90
C SER A 75 -13.56 28.70 2.37
N PHE A 76 -14.56 29.22 3.07
CA PHE A 76 -14.85 28.85 4.45
C PHE A 76 -15.24 27.38 4.59
N ILE A 77 -16.10 26.85 3.72
CA ILE A 77 -16.44 25.42 3.70
C ILE A 77 -15.18 24.56 3.54
N LYS A 78 -14.29 24.93 2.60
CA LYS A 78 -13.01 24.23 2.40
C LYS A 78 -12.12 24.29 3.65
N SER A 79 -12.09 25.42 4.37
CA SER A 79 -11.31 25.54 5.60
C SER A 79 -11.87 24.66 6.72
N VAL A 80 -13.19 24.57 6.86
CA VAL A 80 -13.87 23.65 7.79
C VAL A 80 -13.51 22.20 7.47
N PHE A 81 -13.51 21.80 6.18
CA PHE A 81 -13.10 20.46 5.79
C PHE A 81 -11.64 20.16 6.08
N ARG A 82 -10.75 21.13 5.87
CA ARG A 82 -9.33 20.99 6.19
C ARG A 82 -9.12 20.76 7.69
N GLU A 83 -9.77 21.56 8.53
CA GLU A 83 -9.65 21.40 9.99
C GLU A 83 -10.33 20.12 10.48
N LYS A 84 -11.46 19.73 9.88
CA LYS A 84 -12.08 18.41 10.10
C LYS A 84 -11.11 17.28 9.78
N LEU A 85 -10.45 17.33 8.62
CA LEU A 85 -9.53 16.27 8.20
C LEU A 85 -8.36 16.14 9.18
N LYS A 86 -7.75 17.27 9.59
CA LYS A 86 -6.70 17.28 10.61
C LYS A 86 -7.15 16.68 11.94
N ALA A 87 -8.32 17.09 12.43
CA ALA A 87 -8.88 16.53 13.67
C ALA A 87 -9.11 15.02 13.55
N LEU A 88 -9.57 14.56 12.38
CA LEU A 88 -9.78 13.14 12.14
C LEU A 88 -8.48 12.34 12.08
N GLU A 89 -7.42 12.90 11.49
CA GLU A 89 -6.08 12.29 11.51
C GLU A 89 -5.55 12.15 12.94
N GLN A 90 -5.78 13.16 13.79
CA GLN A 90 -5.45 13.07 15.21
C GLN A 90 -6.27 11.97 15.89
N PHE A 91 -7.58 11.91 15.68
CA PHE A 91 -8.42 10.87 16.26
C PHE A 91 -8.05 9.46 15.80
N SER A 92 -7.56 9.28 14.56
CA SER A 92 -7.09 7.97 14.10
C SER A 92 -5.79 7.57 14.78
N ALA A 93 -4.88 8.53 14.97
CA ALA A 93 -3.59 8.30 15.61
C ALA A 93 -3.73 7.98 17.11
N PHE A 94 -4.75 8.52 17.78
CA PHE A 94 -5.07 8.18 19.16
C PHE A 94 -6.04 6.98 19.27
N ASP A 95 -6.13 6.36 20.45
CA ASP A 95 -7.06 5.24 20.74
C ASP A 95 -8.55 5.60 20.65
N SER A 96 -8.87 6.85 20.30
CA SER A 96 -10.26 7.34 20.17
C SER A 96 -11.06 6.67 19.05
N LEU A 97 -10.39 5.95 18.13
CA LEU A 97 -11.00 5.13 17.09
C LEU A 97 -10.67 3.65 17.30
N PRO A 98 -11.41 2.92 18.16
CA PRO A 98 -11.19 1.49 18.35
C PRO A 98 -11.65 0.69 17.13
N LEU A 99 -11.06 -0.48 16.96
CA LEU A 99 -11.54 -1.47 15.99
C LEU A 99 -12.96 -1.92 16.37
N ARG A 100 -13.76 -2.28 15.37
CA ARG A 100 -15.09 -2.84 15.64
C ARG A 100 -14.94 -4.18 16.37
N PRO A 101 -15.80 -4.44 17.38
CA PRO A 101 -15.83 -5.73 18.05
C PRO A 101 -15.97 -6.86 17.02
N GLY A 102 -15.12 -7.88 17.16
CA GLY A 102 -15.14 -9.08 16.31
C GLY A 102 -14.30 -8.98 15.03
N VAL A 103 -13.76 -7.82 14.64
CA VAL A 103 -12.90 -7.69 13.45
C VAL A 103 -11.62 -8.51 13.61
N GLU A 104 -10.96 -8.40 14.75
CA GLU A 104 -9.72 -9.15 15.03
C GLU A 104 -9.98 -10.65 14.99
N LYS A 105 -11.00 -11.12 15.70
CA LYS A 105 -11.41 -12.53 15.69
C LYS A 105 -11.71 -13.02 14.28
N PHE A 106 -12.46 -12.25 13.49
CA PHE A 106 -12.79 -12.61 12.12
C PHE A 106 -11.53 -12.77 11.24
N ILE A 107 -10.54 -11.90 11.41
CA ILE A 107 -9.26 -11.99 10.70
C ILE A 107 -8.48 -13.21 11.17
N ASP A 108 -8.42 -13.45 12.49
CA ASP A 108 -7.72 -14.60 13.08
C ASP A 108 -8.32 -15.93 12.61
N ASP A 109 -9.65 -16.04 12.62
CA ASP A 109 -10.39 -17.22 12.13
C ASP A 109 -10.08 -17.46 10.64
N ALA A 110 -10.11 -16.42 9.80
CA ALA A 110 -9.79 -16.53 8.38
C ALA A 110 -8.34 -16.97 8.15
N ILE A 111 -7.38 -16.40 8.89
CA ILE A 111 -5.97 -16.79 8.79
C ILE A 111 -5.78 -18.25 9.23
N SER A 112 -6.45 -18.67 10.30
CA SER A 112 -6.40 -20.05 10.81
C SER A 112 -6.95 -21.06 9.80
N ASP A 113 -8.01 -20.68 9.07
CA ASP A 113 -8.62 -21.50 8.03
C ASP A 113 -7.83 -21.51 6.70
N GLY A 114 -6.66 -20.84 6.67
CA GLY A 114 -5.83 -20.70 5.47
C GLY A 114 -6.45 -19.80 4.39
N VAL A 115 -7.43 -18.98 4.76
CA VAL A 115 -8.10 -18.03 3.87
C VAL A 115 -7.26 -16.77 3.72
N PRO A 116 -6.83 -16.40 2.50
CA PRO A 116 -6.05 -15.18 2.29
C PRO A 116 -6.92 -13.93 2.51
N VAL A 117 -6.42 -13.01 3.35
CA VAL A 117 -7.08 -11.74 3.67
C VAL A 117 -6.32 -10.58 3.03
N ALA A 118 -7.06 -9.67 2.39
CA ALA A 118 -6.51 -8.43 1.84
C ALA A 118 -7.33 -7.21 2.27
N ILE A 119 -6.65 -6.09 2.54
CA ILE A 119 -7.28 -4.82 2.95
C ILE A 119 -6.95 -3.73 1.93
N LEU A 120 -7.97 -3.01 1.45
CA LEU A 120 -7.82 -1.89 0.53
C LEU A 120 -7.81 -0.57 1.31
N ALA A 121 -6.65 0.08 1.43
CA ALA A 121 -6.48 1.30 2.21
C ALA A 121 -6.88 2.58 1.46
N THR A 122 -6.93 2.53 0.11
CA THR A 122 -7.22 3.67 -0.77
C THR A 122 -8.70 4.06 -0.81
N TYR A 123 -9.60 3.18 -0.37
CA TYR A 123 -11.04 3.39 -0.50
C TYR A 123 -11.61 4.16 0.70
N GLY A 124 -11.31 5.44 0.79
CA GLY A 124 -11.83 6.32 1.84
C GLY A 124 -11.88 7.78 1.43
N ARG A 125 -13.05 8.43 1.60
CA ARG A 125 -13.22 9.89 1.43
C ARG A 125 -12.26 10.73 2.29
N ASN A 126 -11.72 10.13 3.34
CA ASN A 126 -10.88 10.79 4.33
C ASN A 126 -9.38 10.58 4.06
N GLY A 127 -9.00 9.94 2.95
CA GLY A 127 -7.60 9.68 2.61
C GLY A 127 -7.04 8.42 3.25
N GLU A 128 -5.95 7.94 2.65
CA GLU A 128 -5.30 6.66 2.99
C GLU A 128 -4.61 6.67 4.36
N LYS A 129 -4.09 7.82 4.79
CA LYS A 129 -3.37 7.97 6.07
C LYS A 129 -4.21 7.51 7.26
N ILE A 130 -5.49 7.88 7.27
CA ILE A 130 -6.44 7.45 8.31
C ILE A 130 -6.72 5.96 8.21
N SER A 131 -6.89 5.42 7.00
CA SER A 131 -7.08 3.97 6.80
C SER A 131 -5.89 3.17 7.30
N ARG A 132 -4.65 3.59 7.00
CA ARG A 132 -3.42 2.93 7.47
C ARG A 132 -3.30 2.98 8.99
N SER A 133 -3.56 4.13 9.60
CA SER A 133 -3.55 4.26 11.06
C SER A 133 -4.55 3.33 11.76
N ILE A 134 -5.71 3.06 11.15
CA ILE A 134 -6.67 2.06 11.67
C ILE A 134 -6.15 0.64 11.48
N ILE A 135 -5.52 0.34 10.33
CA ILE A 135 -4.95 -0.98 10.05
C ILE A 135 -3.80 -1.30 11.01
N GLU A 136 -2.97 -0.32 11.36
CA GLU A 136 -1.88 -0.45 12.33
C GLU A 136 -2.37 -0.97 13.69
N LYS A 137 -3.63 -0.69 14.07
CA LYS A 137 -4.25 -1.18 15.31
C LYS A 137 -4.52 -2.68 15.33
N LEU A 138 -4.50 -3.37 14.19
CA LEU A 138 -4.62 -4.83 14.13
C LEU A 138 -3.39 -5.54 14.74
N GLY A 139 -2.31 -4.81 14.92
CA GLY A 139 -1.06 -5.31 15.47
C GLY A 139 -0.14 -5.92 14.39
N PRO A 140 1.18 -5.92 14.63
CA PRO A 140 2.18 -6.34 13.65
C PRO A 140 2.05 -7.80 13.24
N GLU A 141 1.63 -8.69 14.15
CA GLU A 141 1.47 -10.12 13.86
C GLU A 141 0.43 -10.37 12.77
N ARG A 142 -0.74 -9.75 12.85
CA ARG A 142 -1.79 -9.89 11.83
C ARG A 142 -1.39 -9.20 10.54
N ILE A 143 -0.81 -7.99 10.65
CA ILE A 143 -0.37 -7.20 9.50
C ILE A 143 0.61 -7.99 8.62
N SER A 144 1.54 -8.74 9.22
CA SER A 144 2.50 -9.57 8.47
C SER A 144 1.85 -10.71 7.66
N LYS A 145 0.63 -11.13 8.02
CA LYS A 145 -0.09 -12.25 7.41
C LYS A 145 -1.16 -11.81 6.40
N ILE A 146 -1.46 -10.51 6.33
CA ILE A 146 -2.49 -9.94 5.46
C ILE A 146 -1.88 -9.08 4.35
N LYS A 147 -2.51 -9.02 3.19
CA LYS A 147 -2.07 -8.16 2.09
C LYS A 147 -2.74 -6.79 2.17
N ILE A 148 -1.98 -5.74 2.44
CA ILE A 148 -2.48 -4.37 2.40
C ILE A 148 -2.23 -3.78 1.01
N VAL A 149 -3.25 -3.18 0.42
CA VAL A 149 -3.16 -2.51 -0.89
C VAL A 149 -3.61 -1.07 -0.74
N GLY A 150 -2.63 -0.19 -0.73
CA GLY A 150 -2.76 1.26 -0.65
C GLY A 150 -2.33 1.97 -1.93
N LYS A 151 -2.17 3.30 -1.88
CA LYS A 151 -1.75 4.09 -3.04
C LYS A 151 -0.32 3.72 -3.41
N GLU A 152 0.57 3.62 -2.42
CA GLU A 152 1.97 3.25 -2.68
C GLU A 152 2.09 1.85 -3.30
N GLU A 153 1.31 0.89 -2.82
CA GLU A 153 1.30 -0.48 -3.33
C GLU A 153 0.76 -0.54 -4.76
N VAL A 154 -0.24 0.28 -5.07
CA VAL A 154 -0.74 0.44 -6.44
C VAL A 154 0.29 1.14 -7.32
N GLU A 155 0.92 2.23 -6.87
CA GLU A 155 1.96 2.96 -7.61
C GLU A 155 3.19 2.09 -7.91
N ARG A 156 3.57 1.21 -6.96
CA ARG A 156 4.66 0.23 -7.14
C ARG A 156 4.28 -0.99 -7.96
N SER A 157 2.98 -1.26 -8.14
CA SER A 157 2.54 -2.39 -8.96
C SER A 157 2.93 -2.20 -10.42
N LEU A 158 3.04 -3.30 -11.17
CA LEU A 158 3.30 -3.26 -12.62
C LEU A 158 2.33 -2.32 -13.35
N TYR A 159 1.05 -2.37 -12.97
CA TYR A 159 0.01 -1.51 -13.53
C TYR A 159 0.23 -0.04 -13.17
N GLY A 160 0.53 0.28 -11.91
CA GLY A 160 0.79 1.66 -11.49
C GLY A 160 2.03 2.24 -12.16
N GLN A 161 3.10 1.45 -12.28
CA GLN A 161 4.32 1.86 -12.97
C GLN A 161 4.10 2.09 -14.47
N LEU A 162 3.26 1.27 -15.12
CA LEU A 162 2.86 1.43 -16.51
C LEU A 162 2.05 2.71 -16.72
N VAL A 163 1.02 2.93 -15.90
CA VAL A 163 0.11 4.09 -16.03
C VAL A 163 0.82 5.41 -15.66
N LEU A 164 1.68 5.40 -14.66
CA LEU A 164 2.41 6.59 -14.20
C LEU A 164 3.64 6.91 -15.03
N GLY A 165 3.98 6.08 -16.03
CA GLY A 165 5.15 6.25 -16.89
C GLY A 165 6.50 6.16 -16.17
N LYS A 166 6.51 5.89 -14.86
CA LYS A 166 7.71 5.75 -14.03
C LYS A 166 8.37 4.37 -14.15
N GLY A 167 7.68 3.41 -14.76
CA GLY A 167 8.12 2.02 -14.95
C GLY A 167 8.96 1.73 -16.18
N VAL A 168 9.21 2.71 -17.04
CA VAL A 168 10.12 2.55 -18.20
C VAL A 168 11.46 3.22 -17.87
N ALA A 169 12.06 2.86 -16.74
CA ALA A 169 13.46 3.18 -16.48
C ALA A 169 14.41 2.23 -17.24
N SER A 170 13.86 1.18 -17.85
CA SER A 170 14.49 0.39 -18.89
C SER A 170 13.39 0.02 -19.88
N SER A 171 13.54 0.35 -21.17
CA SER A 171 12.59 -0.09 -22.20
C SER A 171 12.39 -1.61 -22.14
N LEU A 172 11.27 -2.11 -22.67
CA LEU A 172 11.07 -3.55 -22.84
C LEU A 172 12.29 -4.21 -23.51
N ASP A 173 12.91 -3.48 -24.44
CA ASP A 173 14.13 -3.89 -25.13
C ASP A 173 15.33 -4.04 -24.17
N GLU A 174 15.51 -3.15 -23.19
CA GLU A 174 16.60 -3.28 -22.21
C GLU A 174 16.41 -4.48 -21.26
N GLN A 175 15.17 -4.82 -20.91
CA GLN A 175 14.90 -6.03 -20.12
C GLN A 175 15.12 -7.31 -20.94
N LEU A 176 14.69 -7.32 -22.20
CA LEU A 176 14.97 -8.39 -23.15
C LEU A 176 16.48 -8.57 -23.35
N VAL A 177 17.23 -7.47 -23.50
CA VAL A 177 18.69 -7.49 -23.64
C VAL A 177 19.35 -8.08 -22.39
N LYS A 178 18.93 -7.69 -21.18
CA LYS A 178 19.48 -8.24 -19.92
C LYS A 178 19.23 -9.74 -19.77
N GLU A 179 18.00 -10.21 -20.04
CA GLU A 179 17.70 -11.64 -19.97
C GLU A 179 18.38 -12.43 -21.08
N ALA A 180 18.48 -11.88 -22.30
CA ALA A 180 19.24 -12.50 -23.39
C ALA A 180 20.75 -12.59 -23.05
N GLN A 181 21.34 -11.55 -22.46
CA GLN A 181 22.74 -11.55 -22.01
C GLN A 181 22.99 -12.57 -20.90
N LYS A 182 22.04 -12.72 -19.97
CA LYS A 182 22.09 -13.70 -18.88
C LYS A 182 22.00 -15.13 -19.42
N ALA A 183 21.05 -15.40 -20.32
CA ALA A 183 20.92 -16.69 -20.98
C ALA A 183 22.17 -17.04 -21.81
N ALA A 184 22.71 -16.06 -22.57
CA ALA A 184 23.92 -16.26 -23.36
C ALA A 184 25.15 -16.54 -22.49
N SER A 185 25.27 -15.88 -21.33
CA SER A 185 26.36 -16.12 -20.37
C SER A 185 26.27 -17.51 -19.74
N ALA A 186 25.06 -17.95 -19.37
CA ALA A 186 24.84 -19.29 -18.83
C ALA A 186 25.19 -20.38 -19.86
N GLU A 187 24.84 -20.18 -21.12
CA GLU A 187 25.16 -21.12 -22.20
C GLU A 187 26.67 -21.15 -22.50
N LYS A 188 27.34 -19.99 -22.52
CA LYS A 188 28.80 -19.91 -22.64
C LYS A 188 29.51 -20.65 -21.50
N GLN A 189 29.00 -20.51 -20.27
CA GLN A 189 29.52 -21.21 -19.11
C GLN A 189 29.34 -22.73 -19.25
N ARG A 190 28.15 -23.19 -19.68
CA ARG A 190 27.86 -24.61 -19.92
C ARG A 190 28.81 -25.22 -20.94
N ILE A 191 29.03 -24.55 -22.07
CA ILE A 191 29.96 -25.01 -23.11
C ILE A 191 31.40 -25.03 -22.59
N ALA A 192 31.81 -24.00 -21.83
CA ALA A 192 33.16 -23.95 -21.25
C ALA A 192 33.40 -25.11 -20.27
N GLU A 193 32.41 -25.46 -19.44
CA GLU A 193 32.47 -26.60 -18.52
C GLU A 193 32.50 -27.94 -19.27
N GLU A 194 31.72 -28.09 -20.34
CA GLU A 194 31.71 -29.29 -21.18
C GLU A 194 33.07 -29.50 -21.88
N VAL A 195 33.62 -28.46 -22.50
CA VAL A 195 34.94 -28.50 -23.14
C VAL A 195 36.04 -28.77 -22.12
N ALA A 196 35.97 -28.17 -20.93
CA ALA A 196 36.91 -28.42 -19.84
C ALA A 196 36.88 -29.88 -19.37
N SER A 197 35.68 -30.47 -19.26
CA SER A 197 35.50 -31.88 -18.93
C SER A 197 36.11 -32.81 -19.98
N ILE A 198 35.92 -32.50 -21.27
CA ILE A 198 36.52 -33.27 -22.38
C ILE A 198 38.05 -33.19 -22.34
N LEU A 199 38.59 -32.02 -22.01
CA LEU A 199 40.04 -31.76 -21.96
C LEU A 199 40.70 -32.11 -20.62
N LYS A 200 39.94 -32.57 -19.61
CA LYS A 200 40.39 -32.82 -18.22
C LYS A 200 41.05 -31.60 -17.56
N LEU A 201 40.53 -30.41 -17.81
CA LEU A 201 41.01 -29.14 -17.24
C LEU A 201 39.98 -28.58 -16.26
N SER A 202 40.43 -27.83 -15.25
CA SER A 202 39.55 -27.05 -14.35
C SER A 202 39.45 -25.61 -14.84
N VAL A 203 38.23 -25.06 -14.93
CA VAL A 203 37.98 -23.69 -15.41
C VAL A 203 37.46 -22.81 -14.27
N ASP A 204 38.09 -21.65 -14.04
CA ASP A 204 37.61 -20.56 -13.18
C ASP A 204 37.42 -19.31 -14.05
N ILE A 205 36.16 -18.94 -14.35
CA ILE A 205 35.84 -17.76 -15.16
C ILE A 205 35.55 -16.60 -14.23
N LYS A 206 36.54 -15.72 -14.03
CA LYS A 206 36.33 -14.45 -13.34
C LYS A 206 35.84 -13.39 -14.32
N THR A 207 34.67 -12.84 -14.03
CA THR A 207 34.05 -11.72 -14.71
C THR A 207 34.89 -10.46 -14.54
N SER A 208 35.88 -10.27 -15.41
CA SER A 208 36.57 -9.00 -15.61
C SER A 208 36.78 -8.82 -17.11
N GLU A 209 36.65 -7.60 -17.62
CA GLU A 209 36.55 -7.22 -19.04
C GLU A 209 37.77 -7.56 -19.91
N ARG A 210 38.71 -8.36 -19.41
CA ARG A 210 39.80 -8.98 -20.17
C ARG A 210 39.85 -10.47 -19.86
N LEU A 211 39.48 -11.28 -20.86
CA LEU A 211 39.59 -12.74 -20.84
C LEU A 211 41.06 -13.15 -20.76
N PHE A 212 41.60 -13.27 -19.54
CA PHE A 212 42.83 -14.00 -19.30
C PHE A 212 42.46 -15.46 -18.96
N LEU A 213 42.56 -16.34 -19.97
CA LEU A 213 42.54 -17.78 -19.75
C LEU A 213 43.82 -18.16 -19.00
N THR A 214 43.73 -18.32 -17.68
CA THR A 214 44.85 -18.84 -16.89
C THR A 214 44.78 -20.36 -16.93
N LEU A 215 45.44 -20.98 -17.90
CA LEU A 215 45.63 -22.43 -17.96
C LEU A 215 46.63 -22.85 -16.87
N SER A 216 46.15 -23.56 -15.84
CA SER A 216 47.02 -24.31 -14.93
C SER A 216 46.92 -25.79 -15.27
N ALA A 217 47.99 -26.35 -15.84
CA ALA A 217 48.10 -27.78 -16.11
C ALA A 217 48.86 -28.44 -14.94
N SER A 218 48.15 -29.18 -14.10
CA SER A 218 48.80 -30.07 -13.12
C SER A 218 49.07 -31.42 -13.79
N PHE A 219 50.29 -31.61 -14.29
CA PHE A 219 50.76 -32.93 -14.73
C PHE A 219 51.07 -33.78 -13.50
N ALA A 220 50.21 -34.75 -13.19
CA ALA A 220 50.53 -35.78 -12.20
C ALA A 220 51.48 -36.79 -12.85
N LEU A 221 52.77 -36.74 -12.49
CA LEU A 221 53.72 -37.82 -12.78
C LEU A 221 53.40 -39.02 -11.88
N PRO A 222 53.37 -40.26 -12.42
CA PRO A 222 53.16 -41.44 -11.59
C PRO A 222 54.41 -41.69 -10.73
N LEU A 223 54.22 -41.72 -9.42
CA LEU A 223 55.24 -42.16 -8.47
C LEU A 223 55.47 -43.67 -8.64
N GLU A 224 56.72 -44.01 -8.97
CA GLU A 224 57.31 -45.34 -8.85
C GLU A 224 57.06 -45.93 -7.46
N ASN A 225 56.72 -47.23 -7.43
CA ASN A 225 56.79 -48.04 -6.22
C ASN A 225 57.40 -49.40 -6.58
N SER A 226 58.57 -49.69 -6.00
CA SER A 226 58.86 -50.89 -5.19
C SER A 226 60.30 -51.39 -5.39
N ILE A 227 61.10 -51.32 -4.32
CA ILE A 227 61.90 -52.46 -3.83
C ILE A 227 61.40 -52.75 -2.43
#